data_AF-U1R091-F1
#
_entry.id   AF-U1R091-F1
#
_cell.length_a   1.000
_cell.length_b   1.000
_cell.length_c   1.000
_cell.angle_alpha   90.00
_cell.angle_beta   90.00
_cell.angle_gamma   90.00
#
_symmetry.space_group_name_H-M   'P 1'
#
loop_
_entity.id
_entity.type
_entity.pdbx_description
1 polymer ?
#
loop_
_entity_poly.entity_id
_entity_poly.type
_entity_poly.pdbx_seq_one_letter_code
_entity_poly.pdbx_strand_id
1 'polypeptide(L)'
;ERTGRAKLYAAFLAESDVDSVLVPERFPLGVADALRDEDVSGVGRHPRGRRRGARGQDGPEVDHVRTAQAANETALARTEELLGAATVDDDGRLRHDGAPLTSERVRREIEITLLGENCALDETIVACGADGADPHERGSGTLYADEPIIVDIFPQDKTTKYHGDVTRTFLVGEPTDELRRRYDLTHEAMEAALETVAAGVSGSAVHDAVCDTYEAAGYATLRSDPTTETGFIHSTGHGLGLEVHEVPSVAPRGETLRPGHVITIEPGLYDPEVGGVRIEDTVVVTEDGYRNLTDYPVELVVD
;
A
#
# COMPACT_ATOMS: atom_id res chain seq x y z
N GLU A 1 -5.44 35.05 16.01
CA GLU A 1 -5.39 34.47 14.64
C GLU A 1 -6.66 33.72 14.23
N ARG A 2 -7.17 32.75 15.01
CA ARG A 2 -8.31 31.89 14.60
C ARG A 2 -9.58 32.66 14.22
N THR A 3 -9.93 33.71 14.98
CA THR A 3 -11.09 34.57 14.73
C THR A 3 -10.98 35.41 13.44
N GLY A 4 -9.77 35.73 12.99
CA GLY A 4 -9.57 36.53 11.77
C GLY A 4 -9.84 35.74 10.49
N ARG A 5 -9.42 34.47 10.48
CA ARG A 5 -9.68 33.54 9.36
C ARG A 5 -11.16 33.24 9.19
N ALA A 6 -11.88 32.99 10.29
CA ALA A 6 -13.30 32.72 10.25
C ALA A 6 -14.11 33.92 9.72
N LYS A 7 -13.77 35.13 10.16
CA LYS A 7 -14.39 36.37 9.64
C LYS A 7 -14.16 36.58 8.15
N LEU A 8 -12.95 36.28 7.66
CA LEU A 8 -12.65 36.33 6.23
C LEU A 8 -13.51 35.32 5.45
N TYR A 9 -13.62 34.09 5.95
CA TYR A 9 -14.45 33.06 5.32
C TYR A 9 -15.93 33.41 5.37
N ALA A 10 -16.45 33.89 6.50
CA ALA A 10 -17.84 34.33 6.64
C ALA A 10 -18.16 35.49 5.68
N ALA A 11 -17.27 36.48 5.56
CA ALA A 11 -17.43 37.58 4.61
C ALA A 11 -17.44 37.10 3.15
N PHE A 12 -16.54 36.18 2.79
CA PHE A 12 -16.52 35.56 1.44
C PHE A 12 -17.82 34.79 1.14
N LEU A 13 -18.33 34.03 2.12
CA LEU A 13 -19.57 33.28 1.98
C LEU A 13 -20.78 34.21 1.84
N ALA A 14 -20.83 35.28 2.63
CA ALA A 14 -21.88 36.30 2.54
C ALA A 14 -21.85 37.06 1.20
N GLU A 15 -20.66 37.41 0.68
CA GLU A 15 -20.52 38.01 -0.65
C GLU A 15 -20.96 37.07 -1.78
N SER A 16 -20.89 35.75 -1.54
CA SER A 16 -21.29 34.72 -2.50
C SER A 16 -22.75 34.26 -2.33
N ASP A 17 -23.54 34.87 -1.43
CA ASP A 17 -24.90 34.43 -1.08
C ASP A 17 -24.97 32.95 -0.64
N VAL A 18 -23.98 32.49 0.15
CA VAL A 18 -23.88 31.11 0.65
C VAL A 18 -24.02 31.04 2.17
N ASP A 19 -25.09 30.40 2.65
CA ASP A 19 -25.40 30.29 4.08
C ASP A 19 -25.00 28.94 4.71
N SER A 20 -24.50 27.99 3.89
CA SER A 20 -24.07 26.65 4.33
C SER A 20 -22.91 26.13 3.50
N VAL A 21 -22.01 25.38 4.13
CA VAL A 21 -20.79 24.85 3.51
C VAL A 21 -20.55 23.39 3.91
N LEU A 22 -20.17 22.57 2.93
CA LEU A 22 -19.64 21.24 3.21
C LEU A 22 -18.13 21.34 3.36
N VAL A 23 -17.61 20.90 4.51
CA VAL A 23 -16.18 20.91 4.81
C VAL A 23 -15.58 19.50 4.74
N PRO A 24 -14.28 19.37 4.38
CA PRO A 24 -13.56 18.10 4.45
C PRO A 24 -13.57 17.51 5.86
N GLU A 25 -13.34 16.19 5.98
CA GLU A 25 -13.25 15.51 7.27
C GLU A 25 -12.18 16.12 8.19
N ARG A 26 -11.01 16.45 7.64
CA ARG A 26 -9.89 17.05 8.39
C ARG A 26 -10.01 18.57 8.54
N PHE A 27 -11.19 19.15 8.29
CA PHE A 27 -11.38 20.59 8.45
C PHE A 27 -11.23 20.98 9.93
N PRO A 28 -10.39 21.98 10.27
CA PRO A 28 -10.11 22.29 11.67
C PRO A 28 -11.37 22.67 12.45
N LEU A 29 -11.68 21.91 13.52
CA LEU A 29 -12.88 22.10 14.34
C LEU A 29 -13.01 23.55 14.83
N GLY A 30 -11.93 24.14 15.32
CA GLY A 30 -11.95 25.54 15.80
C GLY A 30 -12.22 26.58 14.71
N VAL A 31 -11.99 26.27 13.44
CA VAL A 31 -12.40 27.14 12.32
C VAL A 31 -13.89 26.91 12.00
N ALA A 32 -14.38 25.67 12.08
CA ALA A 32 -15.79 25.35 11.91
C ALA A 32 -16.66 26.00 12.99
N ASP A 33 -16.22 25.96 14.24
CA ASP A 33 -16.93 26.60 15.36
C ASP A 33 -16.97 28.11 15.19
N ALA A 34 -15.84 28.73 14.85
CA ALA A 34 -15.78 30.16 14.60
C ALA A 34 -16.60 30.61 13.38
N LEU A 35 -16.86 29.73 12.40
CA LEU A 35 -17.79 30.00 11.30
C LEU A 35 -19.25 29.93 11.76
N ARG A 36 -19.59 28.97 12.64
CA ARG A 36 -20.92 28.87 13.24
C ARG A 36 -21.24 30.09 14.12
N ASP A 37 -20.24 30.62 14.82
CA ASP A 37 -20.36 31.84 15.63
C ASP A 37 -20.61 33.10 14.77
N GLU A 38 -20.28 33.06 13.47
CA GLU A 38 -20.54 34.13 12.48
C GLU A 38 -21.80 33.82 11.64
N ASP A 39 -22.76 33.08 12.20
CA ASP A 39 -24.07 32.74 11.62
C ASP A 39 -24.05 31.92 10.32
N VAL A 40 -22.94 31.25 9.99
CA VAL A 40 -22.90 30.27 8.90
C VAL A 40 -23.60 28.97 9.35
N SER A 41 -24.90 28.93 9.09
CA SER A 41 -25.86 27.95 9.64
C SER A 41 -25.62 26.48 9.29
N GLY A 42 -24.83 26.19 8.25
CA GLY A 42 -24.67 24.82 7.75
C GLY A 42 -23.23 24.40 7.50
N VAL A 43 -22.34 24.45 8.51
CA VAL A 43 -21.01 23.80 8.42
C VAL A 43 -21.17 22.29 8.61
N GLY A 44 -21.57 21.62 7.53
CA GLY A 44 -21.74 20.17 7.46
C GLY A 44 -20.46 19.48 7.01
N ARG A 45 -20.26 18.23 7.43
CA ARG A 45 -19.18 17.42 6.86
C ARG A 45 -19.61 16.94 5.48
N HIS A 46 -18.72 17.05 4.49
CA HIS A 46 -18.98 16.50 3.17
C HIS A 46 -19.29 14.98 3.30
N PRO A 47 -20.49 14.50 2.91
CA PRO A 47 -20.92 13.11 3.15
C PRO A 47 -20.07 12.09 2.37
N ARG A 48 -19.27 12.56 1.43
CA ARG A 48 -18.30 11.79 0.64
C ARG A 48 -16.91 12.39 0.81
N GLY A 49 -16.43 12.57 2.04
CA GLY A 49 -15.12 13.18 2.32
C GLY A 49 -14.07 12.71 1.31
N ARG A 50 -13.51 13.62 0.50
CA ARG A 50 -12.60 13.35 -0.64
C ARG A 50 -12.79 11.98 -1.34
N ARG A 51 -14.01 11.53 -1.59
CA ARG A 51 -14.20 10.35 -2.45
C ARG A 51 -14.06 10.84 -3.88
N ARG A 52 -12.83 10.81 -4.40
CA ARG A 52 -12.63 10.91 -5.84
C ARG A 52 -13.46 9.77 -6.45
N GLY A 53 -14.34 10.15 -7.37
CA GLY A 53 -15.12 9.14 -8.10
C GLY A 53 -14.19 8.28 -8.94
N ALA A 54 -14.72 7.17 -9.45
CA ALA A 54 -14.01 6.33 -10.39
C ALA A 54 -13.39 7.16 -11.52
N ARG A 55 -12.11 6.91 -11.80
CA ARG A 55 -11.36 7.62 -12.83
C ARG A 55 -11.82 7.14 -14.19
N GLY A 56 -11.46 7.85 -15.26
CA GLY A 56 -11.50 7.20 -16.56
C GLY A 56 -10.49 6.04 -16.54
N GLN A 57 -10.90 4.82 -16.86
CA GLN A 57 -10.02 3.64 -16.89
C GLN A 57 -8.83 3.79 -17.86
N ASP A 58 -8.98 4.70 -18.84
CA ASP A 58 -7.94 5.14 -19.80
C ASP A 58 -7.67 6.65 -19.68
N GLY A 59 -7.93 7.22 -18.50
CA GLY A 59 -7.75 8.64 -18.22
C GLY A 59 -6.32 8.98 -17.82
N PRO A 60 -5.94 10.28 -17.91
CA PRO A 60 -4.60 10.75 -17.57
C PRO A 60 -4.19 10.43 -16.12
N GLU A 61 -5.16 10.29 -15.20
CA GLU A 61 -4.89 9.93 -13.81
C GLU A 61 -4.38 8.49 -13.65
N VAL A 62 -4.75 7.57 -14.54
CA VAL A 62 -4.20 6.20 -14.55
C VAL A 62 -2.76 6.20 -15.07
N ASP A 63 -2.47 7.01 -16.10
CA ASP A 63 -1.10 7.17 -16.60
C ASP A 63 -0.17 7.81 -15.57
N HIS A 64 -0.69 8.70 -14.72
CA HIS A 64 0.07 9.25 -13.59
C HIS A 64 0.43 8.19 -12.55
N VAL A 65 -0.51 7.32 -12.17
CA VAL A 65 -0.21 6.17 -11.29
C VAL A 65 0.82 5.26 -11.95
N ARG A 66 0.64 4.91 -13.23
CA ARG A 66 1.59 4.07 -13.97
C ARG A 66 3.00 4.65 -14.01
N THR A 67 3.12 5.98 -14.10
CA THR A 67 4.42 6.66 -14.07
C THR A 67 5.10 6.51 -12.71
N ALA A 68 4.36 6.71 -11.62
CA ALA A 68 4.87 6.49 -10.27
C ALA A 68 5.19 5.01 -10.00
N GLN A 69 4.37 4.09 -10.53
CA GLN A 69 4.58 2.64 -10.46
C GLN A 69 5.87 2.20 -11.16
N ALA A 70 6.14 2.72 -12.36
CA ALA A 70 7.38 2.39 -13.07
C ALA A 70 8.65 2.87 -12.32
N ALA A 71 8.58 4.04 -11.69
CA ALA A 71 9.65 4.53 -10.81
C ALA A 71 9.81 3.63 -9.57
N ASN A 72 8.69 3.13 -9.04
CA ASN A 72 8.65 2.20 -7.93
C ASN A 72 9.36 0.87 -8.26
N GLU A 73 9.00 0.27 -9.40
CA GLU A 73 9.63 -0.95 -9.91
C GLU A 73 11.13 -0.77 -10.17
N THR A 74 11.56 0.43 -10.59
CA THR A 74 12.99 0.75 -10.72
C THR A 74 13.71 0.71 -9.37
N ALA A 75 13.08 1.18 -8.31
CA ALA A 75 13.64 1.13 -6.95
C ALA A 75 13.63 -0.29 -6.36
N LEU A 76 12.62 -1.08 -6.72
CA LEU A 76 12.54 -2.49 -6.36
C LEU A 76 13.64 -3.31 -7.06
N ALA A 77 13.86 -3.08 -8.36
CA ALA A 77 14.98 -3.64 -9.12
C ALA A 77 16.33 -3.31 -8.48
N ARG A 78 16.51 -2.06 -8.05
CA ARG A 78 17.72 -1.65 -7.33
C ARG A 78 17.92 -2.42 -6.03
N THR A 79 16.83 -2.75 -5.34
CA THR A 79 16.87 -3.54 -4.11
C THR A 79 17.28 -4.98 -4.39
N GLU A 80 16.67 -5.60 -5.40
CA GLU A 80 17.02 -6.96 -5.83
C GLU A 80 18.49 -7.06 -6.26
N GLU A 81 18.99 -6.09 -7.05
CA GLU A 81 20.42 -6.01 -7.41
C GLU A 81 21.35 -5.97 -6.19
N LEU A 82 20.98 -5.20 -5.16
CA LEU A 82 21.76 -5.09 -3.92
C LEU A 82 21.77 -6.40 -3.13
N LEU A 83 20.63 -7.10 -3.11
CA LEU A 83 20.50 -8.40 -2.45
C LEU A 83 21.29 -9.48 -3.19
N GLY A 84 21.18 -9.56 -4.52
CA GLY A 84 21.92 -10.54 -5.34
C GLY A 84 23.43 -10.27 -5.37
N ALA A 85 23.86 -9.01 -5.22
CA ALA A 85 25.28 -8.67 -5.08
C ALA A 85 25.83 -8.91 -3.66
N ALA A 86 24.98 -9.22 -2.68
CA ALA A 86 25.43 -9.41 -1.31
C ALA A 86 26.17 -10.75 -1.14
N THR A 87 27.16 -10.77 -0.25
CA THR A 87 27.80 -12.01 0.20
C THR A 87 27.33 -12.36 1.60
N VAL A 88 27.26 -13.64 1.91
CA VAL A 88 26.90 -14.14 3.25
C VAL A 88 28.18 -14.39 4.07
N ASP A 89 28.24 -13.90 5.31
CA ASP A 89 29.34 -14.21 6.24
C ASP A 89 29.09 -15.46 7.09
N ASP A 90 30.06 -15.85 7.92
CA ASP A 90 29.99 -17.08 8.74
C ASP A 90 28.83 -17.08 9.75
N ASP A 91 28.27 -15.90 10.08
CA ASP A 91 27.11 -15.73 10.96
C ASP A 91 25.79 -15.65 10.17
N GLY A 92 25.80 -15.91 8.85
CA GLY A 92 24.62 -15.80 7.99
C GLY A 92 24.22 -14.37 7.63
N ARG A 93 25.04 -13.36 7.95
CA ARG A 93 24.69 -11.96 7.69
C ARG A 93 24.99 -11.58 6.25
N LEU A 94 24.06 -10.86 5.62
CA LEU A 94 24.29 -10.28 4.31
C LEU A 94 25.29 -9.12 4.42
N ARG A 95 26.23 -9.06 3.47
CA ARG A 95 27.26 -8.02 3.38
C ARG A 95 27.34 -7.46 1.98
N HIS A 96 27.51 -6.14 1.89
CA HIS A 96 27.75 -5.44 0.63
C HIS A 96 28.84 -4.39 0.85
N ASP A 97 29.84 -4.36 -0.03
CA ASP A 97 31.05 -3.51 0.07
C ASP A 97 31.79 -3.61 1.41
N GLY A 98 31.92 -4.83 1.95
CA GLY A 98 32.67 -5.10 3.19
C GLY A 98 31.95 -4.73 4.49
N ALA A 99 30.77 -4.10 4.42
CA ALA A 99 29.93 -3.77 5.58
C ALA A 99 28.63 -4.59 5.60
N PRO A 100 27.99 -4.80 6.76
CA PRO A 100 26.70 -5.50 6.83
C PRO A 100 25.67 -4.77 5.97
N LEU A 101 24.93 -5.50 5.15
CA LEU A 101 23.77 -4.95 4.46
C LEU A 101 22.63 -4.88 5.48
N THR A 102 22.07 -3.69 5.66
CA THR A 102 21.05 -3.43 6.67
C THR A 102 19.79 -2.87 6.04
N SER A 103 18.65 -2.98 6.71
CA SER A 103 17.39 -2.37 6.29
C SER A 103 17.56 -0.89 5.97
N GLU A 104 18.32 -0.13 6.77
CA GLU A 104 18.58 1.29 6.53
C GLU A 104 19.43 1.54 5.29
N ARG A 105 20.40 0.66 5.00
CA ARG A 105 21.22 0.79 3.78
C ARG A 105 20.40 0.53 2.53
N VAL A 106 19.52 -0.48 2.54
CA VAL A 106 18.64 -0.77 1.42
C VAL A 106 17.61 0.36 1.23
N ARG A 107 16.93 0.80 2.30
CA ARG A 107 15.99 1.94 2.25
C ARG A 107 16.64 3.21 1.70
N ARG A 108 17.88 3.50 2.10
CA ARG A 108 18.64 4.63 1.55
C ARG A 108 18.84 4.52 0.04
N GLU A 109 19.17 3.34 -0.48
CA GLU A 109 19.38 3.15 -1.93
C GLU A 109 18.06 3.24 -2.70
N ILE A 110 16.95 2.76 -2.13
CA ILE A 110 15.58 2.96 -2.64
C ILE A 110 15.28 4.47 -2.74
N GLU A 111 15.47 5.23 -1.66
CA GLU A 111 15.23 6.68 -1.63
C GLU A 111 16.07 7.44 -2.67
N ILE A 112 17.35 7.09 -2.82
CA ILE A 112 18.25 7.69 -3.81
C ILE A 112 17.75 7.41 -5.23
N THR A 113 17.33 6.18 -5.50
CA THR A 113 16.82 5.77 -6.81
C THR A 113 15.56 6.54 -7.17
N LEU A 114 14.60 6.59 -6.24
CA LEU A 114 13.35 7.32 -6.43
C LEU A 114 13.56 8.83 -6.58
N LEU A 115 14.55 9.40 -5.89
CA LEU A 115 14.92 10.80 -6.09
C LEU A 115 15.39 11.06 -7.54
N GLY A 116 16.12 10.12 -8.14
CA GLY A 116 16.51 10.14 -9.56
C GLY A 116 15.31 10.08 -10.50
N GLU A 117 14.28 9.29 -10.15
CA GLU A 117 13.03 9.12 -10.88
C GLU A 117 11.97 10.21 -10.60
N ASN A 118 12.38 11.37 -10.09
CA ASN A 118 11.49 12.48 -9.72
C ASN A 118 10.38 12.11 -8.70
N CYS A 119 10.60 11.07 -7.91
CA CYS A 119 9.68 10.65 -6.86
C CYS A 119 10.14 11.10 -5.47
N ALA A 120 9.18 11.29 -4.58
CA ALA A 120 9.37 11.46 -3.14
C ALA A 120 8.86 10.19 -2.44
N LEU A 121 9.43 9.90 -1.27
CA LEU A 121 9.05 8.77 -0.46
C LEU A 121 9.12 9.23 0.98
N ASP A 122 8.02 9.12 1.71
CA ASP A 122 7.98 9.49 3.12
C ASP A 122 8.46 8.31 3.98
N GLU A 123 8.03 7.08 3.64
CA GLU A 123 8.30 5.86 4.40
C GLU A 123 8.51 4.68 3.46
N THR A 124 9.20 3.64 3.95
CA THR A 124 9.53 2.41 3.22
C THR A 124 9.73 1.31 4.23
N ILE A 125 9.33 0.09 3.87
CA ILE A 125 9.56 -1.09 4.68
C ILE A 125 10.65 -1.94 4.01
N VAL A 126 11.66 -2.30 4.79
CA VAL A 126 12.63 -3.35 4.47
C VAL A 126 12.80 -4.19 5.72
N ALA A 127 11.92 -5.17 5.91
CA ALA A 127 11.80 -5.94 7.15
C ALA A 127 12.24 -7.40 6.93
N CYS A 128 13.23 -7.84 7.73
CA CYS A 128 13.87 -9.15 7.59
C CYS A 128 13.46 -10.08 8.73
N GLY A 129 13.21 -11.35 8.41
CA GLY A 129 12.88 -12.38 9.40
C GLY A 129 11.69 -11.98 10.26
N ALA A 130 11.87 -12.05 11.57
CA ALA A 130 10.81 -11.76 12.55
C ALA A 130 10.29 -10.32 12.49
N ASP A 131 11.11 -9.33 12.08
CA ASP A 131 10.62 -7.95 11.88
C ASP A 131 9.51 -7.93 10.82
N GLY A 132 9.62 -8.78 9.79
CA GLY A 132 8.61 -8.89 8.74
C GLY A 132 7.26 -9.46 9.19
N ALA A 133 7.17 -10.03 10.40
CA ALA A 133 5.90 -10.55 10.93
C ALA A 133 4.96 -9.44 11.45
N ASP A 134 5.42 -8.21 11.65
CA ASP A 134 4.52 -7.06 11.80
C ASP A 134 4.37 -6.37 10.44
N PRO A 135 3.15 -6.34 9.85
CA PRO A 135 2.94 -5.80 8.51
C PRO A 135 3.32 -4.31 8.37
N HIS A 136 3.48 -3.57 9.47
CA HIS A 136 3.83 -2.15 9.50
C HIS A 136 5.22 -1.86 10.07
N GLU A 137 5.99 -2.89 10.43
CA GLU A 137 7.37 -2.69 10.88
C GLU A 137 8.25 -2.32 9.69
N ARG A 138 9.08 -1.28 9.85
CA ARG A 138 9.95 -0.76 8.79
C ARG A 138 11.21 -1.61 8.62
N GLY A 139 11.51 -2.41 9.63
CA GLY A 139 12.70 -3.24 9.72
C GLY A 139 13.93 -2.44 10.13
N SER A 140 14.81 -3.13 10.84
CA SER A 140 16.01 -2.53 11.40
C SER A 140 17.22 -3.45 11.39
N GLY A 141 18.40 -2.86 11.26
CA GLY A 141 19.64 -3.61 11.41
C GLY A 141 19.92 -4.58 10.27
N THR A 142 20.77 -5.57 10.55
CA THR A 142 21.37 -6.46 9.55
C THR A 142 20.35 -7.41 8.94
N LEU A 143 20.42 -7.57 7.62
CA LEU A 143 19.67 -8.58 6.88
C LEU A 143 20.42 -9.92 6.93
N TYR A 144 19.69 -11.03 6.95
CA TYR A 144 20.23 -12.37 7.05
C TYR A 144 19.87 -13.20 5.81
N ALA A 145 20.77 -14.12 5.45
CA ALA A 145 20.47 -15.15 4.47
C ALA A 145 19.42 -16.13 5.03
N ASP A 146 18.71 -16.81 4.15
CA ASP A 146 17.67 -17.81 4.46
C ASP A 146 16.44 -17.27 5.22
N GLU A 147 16.40 -15.96 5.47
CA GLU A 147 15.26 -15.25 6.07
C GLU A 147 14.51 -14.42 5.01
N PRO A 148 13.17 -14.32 5.10
CA PRO A 148 12.40 -13.49 4.19
C PRO A 148 12.66 -12.01 4.45
N ILE A 149 12.67 -11.21 3.38
CA ILE A 149 12.86 -9.76 3.41
C ILE A 149 11.68 -9.12 2.68
N ILE A 150 10.70 -8.60 3.43
CA ILE A 150 9.62 -7.80 2.85
C ILE A 150 10.19 -6.45 2.44
N VAL A 151 10.00 -6.08 1.18
CA VAL A 151 10.31 -4.78 0.62
C VAL A 151 9.03 -4.17 0.06
N ASP A 152 8.57 -3.12 0.71
CA ASP A 152 7.33 -2.41 0.37
C ASP A 152 7.63 -0.91 0.22
N ILE A 153 7.26 -0.39 -0.95
CA ILE A 153 7.65 0.92 -1.46
C ILE A 153 6.42 1.59 -2.09
N PHE A 154 6.07 2.80 -1.65
CA PHE A 154 4.89 3.56 -2.12
C PHE A 154 5.23 5.03 -2.47
N PRO A 155 6.01 5.27 -3.54
CA PRO A 155 6.53 6.59 -3.87
C PRO A 155 5.44 7.52 -4.42
N GLN A 156 5.60 8.82 -4.23
CA GLN A 156 4.80 9.87 -4.86
C GLN A 156 5.59 10.58 -5.96
N ASP A 157 5.07 10.61 -7.19
CA ASP A 157 5.66 11.45 -8.24
C ASP A 157 5.56 12.94 -7.86
N LYS A 158 6.69 13.67 -7.94
CA LYS A 158 6.76 15.06 -7.46
C LYS A 158 5.99 16.03 -8.35
N THR A 159 5.65 15.66 -9.59
CA THR A 159 4.98 16.52 -10.55
C THR A 159 3.46 16.37 -10.48
N THR A 160 2.99 15.14 -10.68
CA THR A 160 1.59 14.74 -10.78
C THR A 160 0.96 14.51 -9.42
N LYS A 161 1.78 14.23 -8.39
CA LYS A 161 1.38 13.92 -7.01
C LYS A 161 0.65 12.59 -6.85
N TYR A 162 0.70 11.72 -7.85
CA TYR A 162 0.17 10.36 -7.75
C TYR A 162 1.18 9.40 -7.15
N HIS A 163 0.68 8.41 -6.44
CA HIS A 163 1.45 7.33 -5.85
C HIS A 163 1.52 6.10 -6.76
N GLY A 164 2.63 5.38 -6.67
CA GLY A 164 2.72 3.95 -6.98
C GLY A 164 2.75 3.16 -5.67
N ASP A 165 2.52 1.86 -5.75
CA ASP A 165 2.56 0.94 -4.61
C ASP A 165 2.93 -0.48 -5.06
N VAL A 166 3.94 -1.07 -4.42
CA VAL A 166 4.39 -2.42 -4.72
C VAL A 166 5.12 -3.02 -3.51
N THR A 167 4.80 -4.27 -3.26
CA THR A 167 5.48 -5.11 -2.28
C THR A 167 5.98 -6.40 -2.95
N ARG A 168 7.23 -6.76 -2.66
CA ARG A 168 7.75 -8.11 -2.87
C ARG A 168 8.43 -8.62 -1.60
N THR A 169 8.41 -9.93 -1.44
CA THR A 169 9.22 -10.62 -0.43
C THR A 169 10.36 -11.32 -1.13
N PHE A 170 11.59 -10.93 -0.80
CA PHE A 170 12.81 -11.53 -1.32
C PHE A 170 13.47 -12.44 -0.28
N LEU A 171 14.36 -13.31 -0.75
CA LEU A 171 15.23 -14.13 0.07
C LEU A 171 16.55 -14.35 -0.65
N VAL A 172 17.65 -14.23 0.10
CA VAL A 172 19.00 -14.59 -0.37
C VAL A 172 19.38 -15.91 0.30
N GLY A 173 19.64 -16.96 -0.50
CA GLY A 173 19.89 -18.32 -0.01
C GLY A 173 18.70 -19.25 -0.24
N GLU A 174 18.40 -20.11 0.73
CA GLU A 174 17.41 -21.17 0.62
C GLU A 174 16.23 -20.98 1.59
N PRO A 175 14.97 -20.91 1.09
CA PRO A 175 13.81 -20.83 1.97
C PRO A 175 13.56 -22.18 2.67
N THR A 176 13.07 -22.13 3.90
CA THR A 176 12.49 -23.31 4.56
C THR A 176 11.24 -23.81 3.80
N ASP A 177 10.87 -25.08 3.99
CA ASP A 177 9.66 -25.66 3.39
C ASP A 177 8.38 -24.88 3.76
N GLU A 178 8.32 -24.39 5.00
CA GLU A 178 7.19 -23.60 5.49
C GLU A 178 7.16 -22.21 4.87
N LEU A 179 8.30 -21.52 4.78
CA LEU A 179 8.38 -20.21 4.13
C LEU A 179 7.99 -20.30 2.65
N ARG A 180 8.51 -21.31 1.94
CA ARG A 180 8.16 -21.55 0.53
C ARG A 180 6.66 -21.83 0.37
N ARG A 181 6.08 -22.67 1.22
CA ARG A 181 4.63 -22.92 1.23
C ARG A 181 3.83 -21.65 1.43
N ARG A 182 4.22 -20.79 2.37
CA ARG A 182 3.54 -19.52 2.62
C ARG A 182 3.66 -18.56 1.44
N TYR A 183 4.84 -18.48 0.81
CA TYR A 183 5.03 -17.67 -0.39
C TYR A 183 4.15 -18.13 -1.55
N ASP A 184 4.17 -19.42 -1.87
CA ASP A 184 3.35 -19.99 -2.94
C ASP A 184 1.86 -19.76 -2.67
N LEU A 185 1.42 -19.90 -1.42
CA LEU A 185 0.03 -19.66 -1.03
C LEU A 185 -0.36 -18.18 -1.05
N THR A 186 0.55 -17.26 -0.67
CA THR A 186 0.32 -15.82 -0.80
C THR A 186 0.15 -15.43 -2.27
N HIS A 187 0.94 -16.03 -3.16
CA HIS A 187 0.79 -15.84 -4.61
C HIS A 187 -0.56 -16.37 -5.10
N GLU A 188 -0.95 -17.59 -4.71
CA GLU A 188 -2.27 -18.16 -5.01
C GLU A 188 -3.42 -17.26 -4.52
N ALA A 189 -3.30 -16.71 -3.31
CA ALA A 189 -4.29 -15.79 -2.75
C ALA A 189 -4.35 -14.46 -3.54
N MET A 190 -3.22 -13.97 -4.02
CA MET A 190 -3.17 -12.78 -4.88
C MET A 190 -3.86 -13.04 -6.23
N GLU A 191 -3.58 -14.18 -6.86
CA GLU A 191 -4.25 -14.59 -8.10
C GLU A 191 -5.76 -14.73 -7.92
N ALA A 192 -6.21 -15.39 -6.85
CA ALA A 192 -7.64 -15.53 -6.53
C ALA A 192 -8.34 -14.18 -6.33
N ALA A 193 -7.67 -13.23 -5.68
CA ALA A 193 -8.16 -11.87 -5.53
C ALA A 193 -8.28 -11.16 -6.89
N LEU A 194 -7.23 -11.22 -7.70
CA LEU A 194 -7.17 -10.63 -9.04
C LEU A 194 -8.25 -11.18 -9.96
N GLU A 195 -8.46 -12.51 -9.99
CA GLU A 195 -9.53 -13.17 -10.74
C GLU A 195 -10.93 -12.70 -10.34
N THR A 196 -11.10 -12.23 -9.10
CA THR A 196 -12.36 -11.71 -8.57
C THR A 196 -12.58 -10.23 -8.93
N VAL A 197 -11.53 -9.48 -9.29
CA VAL A 197 -11.64 -8.05 -9.59
C VAL A 197 -12.40 -7.83 -10.91
N ALA A 198 -13.57 -7.21 -10.83
CA ALA A 198 -14.31 -6.66 -11.96
C ALA A 198 -15.26 -5.53 -11.52
N ALA A 199 -15.74 -4.72 -12.45
CA ALA A 199 -16.79 -3.75 -12.16
C ALA A 199 -18.05 -4.43 -11.62
N GLY A 200 -18.67 -3.84 -10.59
CA GLY A 200 -19.86 -4.39 -9.93
C GLY A 200 -19.58 -5.39 -8.81
N VAL A 201 -18.36 -5.93 -8.71
CA VAL A 201 -17.90 -6.73 -7.57
C VAL A 201 -17.60 -5.81 -6.39
N SER A 202 -17.86 -6.24 -5.15
CA SER A 202 -17.47 -5.47 -3.96
C SER A 202 -16.03 -5.74 -3.56
N GLY A 203 -15.35 -4.74 -3.01
CA GLY A 203 -14.04 -4.94 -2.37
C GLY A 203 -14.07 -5.98 -1.24
N SER A 204 -15.24 -6.20 -0.62
CA SER A 204 -15.41 -7.32 0.32
C SER A 204 -15.33 -8.69 -0.34
N ALA A 205 -15.89 -8.86 -1.55
CA ALA A 205 -15.83 -10.14 -2.25
C ALA A 205 -14.40 -10.49 -2.68
N VAL A 206 -13.62 -9.49 -3.11
CA VAL A 206 -12.19 -9.66 -3.40
C VAL A 206 -11.41 -10.02 -2.13
N HIS A 207 -11.71 -9.37 -1.00
CA HIS A 207 -11.11 -9.72 0.29
C HIS A 207 -11.49 -11.12 0.78
N ASP A 208 -12.74 -11.53 0.55
CA ASP A 208 -13.24 -12.85 0.89
C ASP A 208 -12.52 -13.95 0.10
N ALA A 209 -12.17 -13.71 -1.17
CA ALA A 209 -11.39 -14.66 -1.97
C ALA A 209 -10.01 -14.95 -1.36
N VAL A 210 -9.30 -13.92 -0.88
CA VAL A 210 -8.02 -14.09 -0.15
C VAL A 210 -8.22 -14.90 1.13
N CYS A 211 -9.24 -14.53 1.92
CA CYS A 211 -9.50 -15.22 3.18
C CYS A 211 -9.89 -16.68 2.94
N ASP A 212 -10.67 -16.98 1.90
CA ASP A 212 -11.06 -18.35 1.53
C ASP A 212 -9.82 -19.21 1.21
N THR A 213 -8.86 -18.67 0.44
CA THR A 213 -7.61 -19.35 0.11
C THR A 213 -6.79 -19.69 1.36
N TYR A 214 -6.60 -18.72 2.26
CA TYR A 214 -5.82 -18.94 3.49
C TYR A 214 -6.52 -19.87 4.49
N GLU A 215 -7.83 -19.71 4.69
CA GLU A 215 -8.61 -20.54 5.61
C GLU A 215 -8.67 -21.99 5.12
N ALA A 216 -8.78 -22.23 3.80
CA ALA A 216 -8.74 -23.56 3.22
C ALA A 216 -7.40 -24.27 3.44
N ALA A 217 -6.31 -23.51 3.47
CA ALA A 217 -4.96 -24.01 3.79
C ALA A 217 -4.69 -24.11 5.31
N GLY A 218 -5.62 -23.67 6.15
CA GLY A 218 -5.54 -23.77 7.62
C GLY A 218 -4.86 -22.58 8.31
N TYR A 219 -4.61 -21.48 7.61
CA TYR A 219 -4.12 -20.24 8.21
C TYR A 219 -5.28 -19.40 8.74
N ALA A 220 -5.12 -18.84 9.94
CA ALA A 220 -6.11 -17.94 10.51
C ALA A 220 -6.16 -16.61 9.75
N THR A 221 -7.34 -16.06 9.61
CA THR A 221 -7.59 -14.70 9.12
C THR A 221 -8.34 -13.92 10.19
N LEU A 222 -8.33 -12.58 10.13
CA LEU A 222 -9.21 -11.77 11.00
C LEU A 222 -10.70 -12.04 10.77
N ARG A 223 -11.08 -12.67 9.65
CA ARG A 223 -12.45 -13.11 9.35
C ARG A 223 -12.79 -14.39 10.13
N SER A 224 -11.88 -15.36 10.20
CA SER A 224 -12.07 -16.61 10.95
C SER A 224 -11.83 -16.46 12.46
N ASP A 225 -10.84 -15.65 12.84
CA ASP A 225 -10.47 -15.34 14.23
C ASP A 225 -10.08 -13.85 14.35
N PRO A 226 -10.99 -12.98 14.81
CA PRO A 226 -10.73 -11.54 14.97
C PRO A 226 -9.65 -11.18 15.99
N THR A 227 -9.13 -12.16 16.75
CA THR A 227 -8.09 -11.97 17.77
C THR A 227 -6.74 -12.56 17.37
N THR A 228 -6.63 -13.17 16.19
CA THR A 228 -5.37 -13.72 15.72
C THR A 228 -4.33 -12.60 15.54
N GLU A 229 -3.10 -12.88 15.96
CA GLU A 229 -1.92 -12.02 15.76
C GLU A 229 -0.99 -12.58 14.69
N THR A 230 -1.35 -13.74 14.11
CA THR A 230 -0.62 -14.40 13.02
C THR A 230 -1.58 -14.83 11.91
N GLY A 231 -1.04 -15.21 10.75
CA GLY A 231 -1.81 -15.52 9.55
C GLY A 231 -2.08 -14.26 8.73
N PHE A 232 -3.32 -14.07 8.27
CA PHE A 232 -3.71 -12.89 7.49
C PHE A 232 -4.41 -11.84 8.37
N ILE A 233 -3.65 -10.80 8.73
CA ILE A 233 -3.99 -9.85 9.81
C ILE A 233 -4.21 -8.40 9.34
N HIS A 234 -4.47 -8.19 8.05
CA HIS A 234 -4.82 -6.88 7.50
C HIS A 234 -5.85 -7.00 6.35
N SER A 235 -6.20 -5.89 5.72
CA SER A 235 -7.08 -5.88 4.53
C SER A 235 -6.34 -6.34 3.28
N THR A 236 -7.06 -6.84 2.28
CA THR A 236 -6.45 -7.28 1.01
C THR A 236 -5.92 -6.12 0.17
N GLY A 237 -6.40 -4.90 0.41
CA GLY A 237 -5.88 -3.72 -0.27
C GLY A 237 -6.73 -2.48 -0.11
N HIS A 238 -6.36 -1.43 -0.82
CA HIS A 238 -6.98 -0.11 -0.76
C HIS A 238 -6.94 0.59 -2.12
N GLY A 239 -7.65 1.72 -2.23
CA GLY A 239 -7.55 2.57 -3.41
C GLY A 239 -6.21 3.31 -3.40
N LEU A 240 -5.65 3.58 -4.58
CA LEU A 240 -4.36 4.25 -4.74
C LEU A 240 -4.46 5.46 -5.65
N GLY A 241 -3.86 6.58 -5.23
CA GLY A 241 -3.99 7.81 -5.99
C GLY A 241 -3.14 8.99 -5.57
N LEU A 242 -3.81 10.11 -5.31
CA LEU A 242 -3.13 11.28 -4.72
C LEU A 242 -2.81 11.08 -3.24
N GLU A 243 -3.49 10.12 -2.61
CA GLU A 243 -3.19 9.59 -1.29
C GLU A 243 -2.77 8.12 -1.49
N VAL A 244 -1.82 7.64 -0.69
CA VAL A 244 -1.44 6.20 -0.67
C VAL A 244 -2.69 5.36 -0.41
N HIS A 245 -3.48 5.77 0.59
CA HIS A 245 -4.74 5.13 0.94
C HIS A 245 -5.94 6.03 0.56
N GLU A 246 -6.65 5.67 -0.51
CA GLU A 246 -7.93 6.27 -0.90
C GLU A 246 -9.05 5.20 -1.07
N VAL A 247 -10.25 5.63 -1.44
CA VAL A 247 -11.36 4.73 -1.76
C VAL A 247 -11.24 4.17 -3.18
N PRO A 248 -11.77 2.98 -3.48
CA PRO A 248 -12.49 2.05 -2.58
C PRO A 248 -11.52 1.22 -1.73
N SER A 249 -11.99 0.70 -0.59
CA SER A 249 -11.24 -0.31 0.17
C SER A 249 -11.52 -1.73 -0.34
N VAL A 250 -10.51 -2.60 -0.24
CA VAL A 250 -10.58 -4.05 -0.51
C VAL A 250 -10.48 -4.79 0.82
N ALA A 251 -11.59 -4.79 1.57
CA ALA A 251 -11.66 -5.20 2.98
C ALA A 251 -13.08 -5.73 3.30
N PRO A 252 -13.37 -6.26 4.51
CA PRO A 252 -14.68 -6.88 4.85
C PRO A 252 -15.92 -6.01 4.63
N ARG A 253 -15.77 -4.69 4.49
CA ARG A 253 -16.85 -3.73 4.16
C ARG A 253 -16.48 -2.86 2.96
N GLY A 254 -15.71 -3.42 2.03
CA GLY A 254 -15.26 -2.76 0.81
C GLY A 254 -16.41 -2.41 -0.13
N GLU A 255 -16.26 -1.30 -0.84
CA GLU A 255 -17.29 -0.75 -1.72
C GLU A 255 -17.35 -1.47 -3.07
N THR A 256 -18.46 -1.30 -3.78
CA THR A 256 -18.58 -1.78 -5.17
C THR A 256 -17.54 -1.11 -6.06
N LEU A 257 -16.72 -1.95 -6.70
CA LEU A 257 -15.73 -1.56 -7.68
C LEU A 257 -16.39 -1.06 -8.96
N ARG A 258 -15.73 -0.10 -9.61
CA ARG A 258 -16.21 0.57 -10.83
C ARG A 258 -15.03 0.70 -11.80
N PRO A 259 -15.29 0.73 -13.12
CA PRO A 259 -14.23 0.94 -14.09
C PRO A 259 -13.42 2.21 -13.76
N GLY A 260 -12.10 2.09 -13.76
CA GLY A 260 -11.15 3.14 -13.45
C GLY A 260 -10.93 3.41 -11.95
N HIS A 261 -11.48 2.59 -11.04
CA HIS A 261 -10.87 2.49 -9.71
C HIS A 261 -9.45 1.91 -9.84
N VAL A 262 -8.51 2.50 -9.11
CA VAL A 262 -7.14 1.99 -8.97
C VAL A 262 -7.04 1.44 -7.55
N ILE A 263 -6.67 0.18 -7.40
CA ILE A 263 -6.58 -0.52 -6.11
C ILE A 263 -5.31 -1.34 -6.00
N THR A 264 -4.80 -1.51 -4.79
CA THR A 264 -3.79 -2.51 -4.44
C THR A 264 -4.46 -3.87 -4.20
N ILE A 265 -3.74 -4.94 -4.49
CA ILE A 265 -4.05 -6.32 -4.11
C ILE A 265 -2.80 -6.90 -3.49
N GLU A 266 -2.78 -6.96 -2.16
CA GLU A 266 -1.57 -7.11 -1.34
C GLU A 266 -1.72 -8.19 -0.25
N PRO A 267 -2.21 -9.41 -0.54
CA PRO A 267 -2.35 -10.41 0.51
C PRO A 267 -1.00 -10.75 1.16
N GLY A 268 -1.04 -11.16 2.44
CA GLY A 268 0.16 -11.56 3.16
C GLY A 268 -0.09 -12.52 4.32
N LEU A 269 0.95 -13.24 4.72
CA LEU A 269 0.98 -14.16 5.86
C LEU A 269 2.10 -13.80 6.81
N TYR A 270 1.77 -13.68 8.10
CA TYR A 270 2.65 -13.15 9.12
C TYR A 270 2.74 -14.09 10.32
N ASP A 271 3.96 -14.40 10.75
CA ASP A 271 4.21 -15.19 11.96
C ASP A 271 5.64 -14.96 12.46
N PRO A 272 5.85 -14.50 13.70
CA PRO A 272 7.19 -14.25 14.23
C PRO A 272 8.15 -15.45 14.17
N GLU A 273 7.64 -16.69 14.11
CA GLU A 273 8.46 -17.90 14.00
C GLU A 273 8.97 -18.16 12.57
N VAL A 274 8.32 -17.59 11.55
CA VAL A 274 8.67 -17.78 10.12
C VAL A 274 9.14 -16.48 9.47
N GLY A 275 8.66 -15.34 9.95
CA GLY A 275 8.72 -14.03 9.32
C GLY A 275 7.40 -13.65 8.62
N GLY A 276 7.49 -12.71 7.70
CA GLY A 276 6.35 -12.27 6.88
C GLY A 276 6.55 -12.55 5.40
N VAL A 277 5.44 -12.77 4.70
CA VAL A 277 5.38 -12.74 3.25
C VAL A 277 4.23 -11.85 2.81
N ARG A 278 4.52 -10.87 1.96
CA ARG A 278 3.54 -10.05 1.24
C ARG A 278 3.94 -9.93 -0.22
N ILE A 279 2.95 -10.04 -1.10
CA ILE A 279 3.08 -9.80 -2.54
C ILE A 279 1.97 -8.85 -2.92
N GLU A 280 2.32 -7.76 -3.60
CA GLU A 280 1.36 -6.72 -3.95
C GLU A 280 1.50 -6.23 -5.37
N ASP A 281 0.36 -6.13 -6.04
CA ASP A 281 0.24 -5.44 -7.31
C ASP A 281 -0.80 -4.32 -7.25
N THR A 282 -0.59 -3.28 -8.06
CA THR A 282 -1.54 -2.20 -8.26
C THR A 282 -2.30 -2.45 -9.57
N VAL A 283 -3.64 -2.42 -9.52
CA VAL A 283 -4.49 -2.69 -10.69
C VAL A 283 -5.53 -1.59 -10.94
N VAL A 284 -5.91 -1.45 -12.22
CA VAL A 284 -7.06 -0.64 -12.63
C VAL A 284 -8.23 -1.58 -12.89
N VAL A 285 -9.35 -1.36 -12.22
CA VAL A 285 -10.60 -2.08 -12.47
C VAL A 285 -11.11 -1.70 -13.86
N THR A 286 -11.49 -2.70 -14.67
CA THR A 286 -12.12 -2.52 -15.98
C THR A 286 -13.58 -2.99 -15.95
N GLU A 287 -14.30 -2.91 -17.06
CA GLU A 287 -15.71 -3.36 -17.14
C GLU A 287 -15.85 -4.86 -16.81
N ASP A 288 -14.94 -5.69 -17.31
CA ASP A 288 -15.02 -7.15 -17.22
C ASP A 288 -13.87 -7.78 -16.42
N GLY A 289 -13.06 -6.99 -15.74
CA GLY A 289 -11.88 -7.49 -15.04
C GLY A 289 -11.00 -6.40 -14.45
N TYR A 290 -9.70 -6.54 -14.67
CA TYR A 290 -8.68 -5.56 -14.30
C TYR A 290 -7.60 -5.43 -15.38
N ARG A 291 -6.79 -4.38 -15.26
CA ARG A 291 -5.51 -4.21 -15.95
C ARG A 291 -4.43 -4.02 -14.89
N ASN A 292 -3.45 -4.91 -14.86
CA ASN A 292 -2.32 -4.78 -13.95
C ASN A 292 -1.45 -3.59 -14.36
N LEU A 293 -1.06 -2.77 -13.39
CA LEU A 293 -0.12 -1.67 -13.57
C LEU A 293 1.29 -2.02 -13.09
N THR A 294 1.44 -3.09 -12.31
CA THR A 294 2.73 -3.62 -11.89
C THR A 294 3.26 -4.61 -12.93
N ASP A 295 4.50 -4.41 -13.38
CA ASP A 295 5.23 -5.29 -14.31
C ASP A 295 6.54 -5.79 -13.70
N TYR A 296 6.47 -6.27 -12.44
CA TYR A 296 7.60 -6.81 -11.70
C TYR A 296 7.43 -8.30 -11.40
N PRO A 297 8.47 -9.13 -11.58
CA PRO A 297 8.40 -10.57 -11.31
C PRO A 297 7.92 -10.91 -9.90
N VAL A 298 7.22 -12.05 -9.78
CA VAL A 298 6.83 -12.64 -8.49
C VAL A 298 7.76 -13.83 -8.24
N GLU A 299 8.96 -13.51 -7.76
CA GLU A 299 10.00 -14.49 -7.46
C GLU A 299 10.51 -14.29 -6.02
N LEU A 300 10.69 -15.40 -5.28
CA LEU A 300 11.13 -15.35 -3.88
C LEU A 300 12.65 -15.27 -3.76
N VAL A 301 13.37 -16.11 -4.50
CA VAL A 301 14.81 -16.28 -4.35
C VAL A 301 15.53 -15.32 -5.29
N VAL A 302 16.46 -14.55 -4.75
CA VAL A 302 17.37 -13.71 -5.51
C VAL A 302 18.65 -14.49 -5.78
N ASP A 303 18.99 -14.65 -7.06
CA ASP A 303 20.17 -15.38 -7.56
C ASP A 303 21.47 -14.55 -7.55
#